data_AF-U7DB21-F1
#
_entry.id   AF-U7DB21-F1
#
_cell.length_a   1.000
_cell.length_b   1.000
_cell.length_c   1.000
_cell.angle_alpha   90.00
_cell.angle_beta   90.00
_cell.angle_gamma   90.00
#
_symmetry.space_group_name_H-M   'P 1'
#
loop_
_entity.id
_entity.type
_entity.pdbx_description
1 polymer ?
#
loop_
_entity_poly.entity_id
_entity_poly.type
_entity_poly.pdbx_seq_one_letter_code
_entity_poly.pdbx_strand_id
1 'polypeptide(L)'
;MEGLCGIHCTTEYIVLARRDGAEQGVNSLSLQPLDTNMPYFEALEEGFSTLQNHDLLSRRERIVLAFTSHSTHVFHTELPAEVEDPHEMMSWELQYRINEPVSAYFFDVVKTGLNRALGVAVREHEVKKFAKLCKKKGLRLQAVDTDVLSIFNVYDLNYDSTVPAMLLHFDSTGITAVFFQNKTVYHVSNIPPLNKETEAKELHRVAHDVATLLRALGFSQGVPLYLSGEILTDTALQVQLLKELPEAKMLDPFRRLSATVGMDEATLDKFAPLMTVAVGLSQRNSW
;
A
#
# COMPACT_ATOMS: atom_id res chain seq x y z
N MET A 1 19.67 5.60 -18.12
CA MET A 1 19.26 5.91 -16.74
C MET A 1 18.72 4.63 -16.12
N GLU A 2 19.09 4.30 -14.89
CA GLU A 2 18.56 3.10 -14.22
C GLU A 2 17.10 3.35 -13.81
N GLY A 3 16.16 2.55 -14.32
CA GLY A 3 14.75 2.59 -13.91
C GLY A 3 14.55 2.23 -12.43
N LEU A 4 13.39 2.60 -11.89
CA LEU A 4 12.93 2.22 -10.55
C LEU A 4 11.71 1.30 -10.70
N CYS A 5 11.72 0.17 -10.00
CA CYS A 5 10.61 -0.77 -10.00
C CYS A 5 9.92 -0.77 -8.64
N GLY A 6 8.65 -0.40 -8.65
CA GLY A 6 7.75 -0.65 -7.54
C GLY A 6 7.24 -2.08 -7.62
N ILE A 7 7.47 -2.87 -6.57
CA ILE A 7 7.02 -4.26 -6.51
C ILE A 7 6.11 -4.42 -5.29
N HIS A 8 4.89 -4.88 -5.55
CA HIS A 8 3.93 -5.25 -4.52
C HIS A 8 3.76 -6.77 -4.53
N CYS A 9 4.09 -7.41 -3.42
CA CYS A 9 3.94 -8.85 -3.25
C CYS A 9 2.73 -9.11 -2.36
N THR A 10 1.63 -9.57 -2.97
CA THR A 10 0.44 -10.00 -2.23
C THR A 10 0.50 -11.50 -1.97
N THR A 11 -0.57 -12.08 -1.42
CA THR A 11 -0.69 -13.53 -1.23
C THR A 11 -0.82 -14.30 -2.53
N GLU A 12 -1.42 -13.69 -3.56
CA GLU A 12 -1.75 -14.35 -4.82
C GLU A 12 -0.92 -13.84 -6.01
N TYR A 13 -0.29 -12.66 -5.92
CA TYR A 13 0.39 -12.02 -7.04
C TYR A 13 1.68 -11.30 -6.64
N ILE A 14 2.63 -11.26 -7.57
CA ILE A 14 3.65 -10.21 -7.62
C ILE A 14 3.20 -9.21 -8.67
N VAL A 15 3.01 -7.96 -8.25
CA VAL A 15 2.69 -6.84 -9.14
C VAL A 15 3.93 -5.99 -9.29
N LEU A 16 4.35 -5.76 -10.53
CA LEU A 16 5.51 -4.96 -10.87
C LEU A 16 5.06 -3.75 -11.68
N ALA A 17 5.50 -2.57 -11.27
CA ALA A 17 5.39 -1.33 -12.03
C ALA A 17 6.77 -0.72 -12.21
N ARG A 18 7.16 -0.46 -13.45
CA ARG A 18 8.46 0.13 -13.79
C ARG A 18 8.29 1.57 -14.26
N ARG A 19 9.13 2.46 -13.73
CA ARG A 19 9.34 3.81 -14.25
C ARG A 19 10.76 3.97 -14.74
N ASP A 20 10.90 4.42 -15.99
CA ASP A 20 12.17 4.74 -16.61
C ASP A 20 12.36 6.26 -16.69
N GLY A 21 13.51 6.73 -16.20
CA GLY A 21 13.87 8.15 -16.31
C GLY A 21 13.09 9.09 -15.38
N ALA A 22 12.92 10.33 -15.85
CA ALA A 22 12.36 11.45 -15.08
C ALA A 22 10.90 11.79 -15.44
N GLU A 23 10.32 11.12 -16.43
CA GLU A 23 8.93 11.37 -16.82
C GLU A 23 7.97 10.79 -15.76
N GLN A 24 6.87 11.51 -15.51
CA GLN A 24 5.80 11.02 -14.65
C GLN A 24 4.97 10.01 -15.46
N GLY A 25 5.13 8.73 -15.14
CA GLY A 25 4.41 7.64 -15.82
C GLY A 25 4.92 6.27 -15.41
N VAL A 26 4.23 5.24 -15.88
CA VAL A 26 4.61 3.83 -15.74
C VAL A 26 4.89 3.26 -17.13
N ASN A 27 6.14 2.86 -17.37
CA ASN A 27 6.61 2.37 -18.67
C ASN A 27 6.30 0.89 -18.90
N SER A 28 6.12 0.13 -17.81
CA SER A 28 5.78 -1.29 -17.88
C SER A 28 5.04 -1.71 -16.63
N LEU A 29 4.04 -2.55 -16.82
CA LEU A 29 3.30 -3.24 -15.76
C LEU A 29 3.37 -4.73 -16.01
N SER A 30 3.50 -5.51 -14.95
CA SER A 30 3.47 -6.96 -15.02
C SER A 30 2.78 -7.54 -13.80
N LEU A 31 2.01 -8.60 -14.03
CA LEU A 31 1.31 -9.34 -13.01
C LEU A 31 1.79 -10.80 -13.09
N GLN A 32 2.39 -11.29 -12.02
CA GLN A 32 2.85 -12.67 -11.91
C GLN A 32 2.05 -13.39 -10.82
N PRO A 33 1.14 -14.30 -11.18
CA PRO A 33 0.46 -15.15 -10.20
C PRO A 33 1.46 -15.98 -9.39
N LEU A 34 1.14 -16.21 -8.13
CA LEU A 34 1.89 -17.05 -7.21
C LEU A 34 1.20 -18.41 -7.05
N ASP A 35 1.99 -19.48 -6.89
CA ASP A 35 1.45 -20.78 -6.50
C ASP A 35 1.09 -20.75 -5.01
N THR A 36 -0.20 -20.75 -4.71
CA THR A 36 -0.72 -20.72 -3.34
C THR A 36 -0.58 -22.06 -2.61
N ASN A 37 -0.10 -23.12 -3.27
CA ASN A 37 0.08 -24.45 -2.67
C ASN A 37 1.47 -24.63 -2.03
N MET A 38 2.36 -23.65 -2.14
CA MET A 38 3.71 -23.70 -1.60
C MET A 38 3.94 -22.62 -0.53
N PRO A 39 4.99 -22.75 0.30
CA PRO A 39 5.35 -21.73 1.26
C PRO A 39 5.55 -20.37 0.59
N TYR A 40 5.01 -19.31 1.20
CA TYR A 40 4.94 -17.97 0.60
C TYR A 40 6.27 -17.47 0.00
N PHE A 41 7.38 -17.59 0.73
CA PHE A 41 8.69 -17.13 0.24
C PHE A 41 9.27 -18.00 -0.89
N GLU A 42 8.88 -19.28 -0.96
CA GLU A 42 9.23 -20.15 -2.09
C GLU A 42 8.45 -19.73 -3.34
N ALA A 43 7.15 -19.43 -3.18
CA ALA A 43 6.30 -18.88 -4.25
C ALA A 43 6.85 -17.57 -4.80
N LEU A 44 7.22 -16.65 -3.91
CA LEU A 44 7.87 -15.40 -4.30
C LEU A 44 9.15 -15.69 -5.06
N GLU A 45 9.99 -16.59 -4.56
CA GLU A 45 11.25 -16.93 -5.21
C GLU A 45 11.04 -17.44 -6.64
N GLU A 46 10.05 -18.31 -6.86
CA GLU A 46 9.69 -18.79 -8.20
C GLU A 46 9.13 -17.66 -9.06
N GLY A 47 8.20 -16.86 -8.54
CA GLY A 47 7.62 -15.72 -9.25
C GLY A 47 8.67 -14.71 -9.71
N PHE A 48 9.65 -14.38 -8.85
CA PHE A 48 10.79 -13.54 -9.23
C PHE A 48 11.65 -14.19 -10.33
N SER A 49 11.86 -15.51 -10.32
CA SER A 49 12.55 -16.19 -11.42
C SER A 49 11.77 -16.08 -12.72
N THR A 50 10.45 -16.26 -12.69
CA THR A 50 9.58 -16.18 -13.86
C THR A 50 9.63 -14.78 -14.47
N LEU A 51 9.49 -13.73 -13.65
CA LEU A 51 9.64 -12.34 -14.10
C LEU A 51 11.02 -12.06 -14.74
N GLN A 52 12.10 -12.64 -14.19
CA GLN A 52 13.44 -12.52 -14.77
C GLN A 52 13.60 -13.28 -16.09
N ASN A 53 13.04 -14.49 -16.19
CA ASN A 53 13.13 -15.33 -17.38
C ASN A 53 12.33 -14.77 -18.57
N HIS A 54 11.30 -13.96 -18.30
CA HIS A 54 10.53 -13.24 -19.31
C HIS A 54 11.06 -11.82 -19.59
N ASP A 55 12.25 -11.47 -19.10
CA ASP A 55 12.87 -10.14 -19.24
C ASP A 55 12.02 -8.96 -18.69
N LEU A 56 11.08 -9.24 -17.77
CA LEU A 56 10.21 -8.25 -17.13
C LEU A 56 10.85 -7.61 -15.89
N LEU A 57 11.91 -8.23 -15.36
CA LEU A 57 12.66 -7.76 -14.19
C LEU A 57 14.15 -8.05 -14.38
N SER A 58 14.98 -7.01 -14.48
CA SER A 58 16.43 -7.20 -14.64
C SER A 58 17.14 -7.42 -13.30
N ARG A 59 18.20 -8.24 -13.32
CA ARG A 59 19.09 -8.55 -12.17
C ARG A 59 19.92 -7.36 -11.66
N ARG A 60 19.64 -6.12 -12.09
CA ARG A 60 20.29 -4.91 -11.57
C ARG A 60 19.30 -3.78 -11.30
N GLU A 61 18.00 -4.07 -11.39
CA GLU A 61 16.99 -3.06 -11.13
C GLU A 61 16.98 -2.63 -9.68
N ARG A 62 16.76 -1.33 -9.50
CA ARG A 62 16.48 -0.73 -8.22
C ARG A 62 15.03 -1.01 -7.91
N ILE A 63 14.77 -1.65 -6.77
CA ILE A 63 13.42 -2.03 -6.37
C ILE A 63 13.00 -1.31 -5.10
N VAL A 64 11.74 -0.94 -5.04
CA VAL A 64 11.04 -0.52 -3.83
C VAL A 64 9.94 -1.55 -3.57
N LEU A 65 9.89 -2.08 -2.35
CA LEU A 65 8.87 -3.03 -1.92
C LEU A 65 7.97 -2.36 -0.87
N ALA A 66 6.69 -2.77 -0.81
CA ALA A 66 5.82 -2.44 0.30
C ALA A 66 5.58 -3.66 1.19
N PHE A 67 5.52 -3.42 2.49
CA PHE A 67 4.85 -4.33 3.43
C PHE A 67 3.39 -3.92 3.61
N THR A 68 2.54 -4.90 3.89
CA THR A 68 1.12 -4.64 4.17
C THR A 68 0.96 -3.90 5.49
N SER A 69 -0.04 -3.05 5.59
CA SER A 69 -0.41 -2.34 6.83
C SER A 69 -0.67 -3.28 8.02
N HIS A 70 -1.01 -4.55 7.73
CA HIS A 70 -1.25 -5.60 8.72
C HIS A 70 0.04 -6.22 9.27
N SER A 71 1.14 -6.09 8.55
CA SER A 71 2.49 -6.52 8.97
C SER A 71 3.36 -5.35 9.46
N THR A 72 2.80 -4.15 9.50
CA THR A 72 3.48 -2.92 9.90
C THR A 72 2.69 -2.18 10.98
N HIS A 73 3.38 -1.35 11.77
CA HIS A 73 2.75 -0.42 12.69
C HIS A 73 2.85 0.98 12.10
N VAL A 74 1.74 1.50 11.60
CA VAL A 74 1.63 2.87 11.09
C VAL A 74 0.76 3.67 12.05
N PHE A 75 1.30 4.73 12.64
CA PHE A 75 0.57 5.52 13.61
C PHE A 75 0.99 6.98 13.64
N HIS A 76 0.06 7.84 14.02
CA HIS A 76 0.31 9.26 14.25
C HIS A 76 0.27 9.58 15.73
N THR A 77 1.12 10.53 16.13
CA THR A 77 1.12 11.11 17.46
C THR A 77 1.25 12.62 17.36
N GLU A 78 0.49 13.34 18.17
CA GLU A 78 0.70 14.77 18.39
C GLU A 78 1.91 14.96 19.31
N LEU A 79 2.86 15.77 18.86
CA LEU A 79 4.08 16.05 19.61
C LEU A 79 3.87 17.29 20.46
N PRO A 80 4.18 17.25 21.77
CA PRO A 80 4.33 18.45 22.57
C PRO A 80 5.32 19.43 21.93
N ALA A 81 5.12 20.73 22.12
CA ALA A 81 5.95 21.77 21.51
C ALA A 81 7.42 21.72 21.98
N GLU A 82 7.65 21.11 23.14
CA GLU A 82 8.95 20.95 23.79
C GLU A 82 9.74 19.73 23.29
N VAL A 83 9.15 18.88 22.45
CA VAL A 83 9.86 17.70 21.92
C VAL A 83 10.90 18.11 20.89
N GLU A 84 12.17 18.07 21.29
CA GLU A 84 13.31 18.35 20.41
C GLU A 84 13.58 17.19 19.43
N ASP A 85 13.48 15.95 19.91
CA ASP A 85 13.64 14.73 19.11
C ASP A 85 12.33 13.93 19.00
N PRO A 86 11.59 14.06 17.88
CA PRO A 86 10.41 13.24 17.62
C PRO A 86 10.71 11.76 17.59
N HIS A 87 11.92 11.36 17.19
CA HIS A 87 12.24 9.95 17.04
C HIS A 87 12.24 9.26 18.41
N GLU A 88 12.78 9.91 19.44
CA GLU A 88 12.73 9.44 20.82
C GLU A 88 11.27 9.26 21.29
N MET A 89 10.45 10.32 21.23
CA MET A 89 9.05 10.27 21.67
C MET A 89 8.25 9.20 20.92
N MET A 90 8.40 9.13 19.60
CA MET A 90 7.70 8.16 18.77
C MET A 90 8.17 6.72 19.04
N SER A 91 9.42 6.53 19.47
CA SER A 91 9.93 5.22 19.90
C SER A 91 9.27 4.78 21.22
N TRP A 92 9.05 5.70 22.17
CA TRP A 92 8.25 5.44 23.37
C TRP A 92 6.81 5.03 23.03
N GLU A 93 6.16 5.78 22.14
CA GLU A 93 4.81 5.46 21.65
C GLU A 93 4.75 4.09 20.97
N LEU A 94 5.75 3.75 20.15
CA LEU A 94 5.83 2.43 19.55
C LEU A 94 5.92 1.35 20.62
N GLN A 95 6.76 1.54 21.66
CA GLN A 95 6.97 0.54 22.72
C GLN A 95 5.67 0.18 23.47
N TYR A 96 4.72 1.11 23.58
CA TYR A 96 3.38 0.83 24.16
C TYR A 96 2.46 0.03 23.24
N ARG A 97 2.75 -0.03 21.94
CA ARG A 97 1.92 -0.70 20.92
C ARG A 97 2.40 -2.10 20.57
N ILE A 98 3.65 -2.45 20.93
CA ILE A 98 4.29 -3.70 20.56
C ILE A 98 4.64 -4.55 21.78
N ASN A 99 4.63 -5.87 21.60
CA ASN A 99 4.97 -6.85 22.64
C ASN A 99 6.46 -7.27 22.63
N GLU A 100 7.26 -6.64 21.79
CA GLU A 100 8.69 -6.91 21.58
C GLU A 100 9.49 -5.62 21.78
N PRO A 101 10.81 -5.67 22.00
CA PRO A 101 11.60 -4.44 22.09
C PRO A 101 11.60 -3.69 20.74
N VAL A 102 11.62 -2.36 20.77
CA VAL A 102 11.72 -1.52 19.55
C VAL A 102 12.91 -1.93 18.66
N SER A 103 14.01 -2.41 19.24
CA SER A 103 15.18 -2.90 18.51
C SER A 103 14.91 -4.13 17.61
N ALA A 104 13.78 -4.81 17.76
CA ALA A 104 13.34 -5.88 16.86
C ALA A 104 12.65 -5.36 15.59
N TYR A 105 12.54 -4.05 15.43
CA TYR A 105 11.86 -3.38 14.32
C TYR A 105 12.83 -2.44 13.61
N PHE A 106 12.68 -2.34 12.29
CA PHE A 106 13.05 -1.12 11.58
C PHE A 106 11.98 -0.08 11.85
N PHE A 107 12.37 1.07 12.36
CA PHE A 107 11.48 2.14 12.75
C PHE A 107 11.93 3.45 12.10
N ASP A 108 10.98 4.16 11.49
CA ASP A 108 11.21 5.46 10.85
C ASP A 108 10.11 6.44 11.26
N VAL A 109 10.46 7.72 11.29
CA VAL A 109 9.61 8.80 11.79
C VAL A 109 9.68 10.00 10.86
N VAL A 110 8.52 10.47 10.42
CA VAL A 110 8.38 11.65 9.56
C VAL A 110 7.54 12.71 10.26
N LYS A 111 8.03 13.94 10.37
CA LYS A 111 7.22 15.08 10.81
C LYS A 111 6.18 15.41 9.72
N THR A 112 4.91 15.40 10.07
CA THR A 112 3.80 15.65 9.13
C THR A 112 3.08 16.98 9.36
N GLY A 113 3.59 17.79 10.29
CA GLY A 113 3.08 19.12 10.58
C GLY A 113 3.93 19.80 11.66
N LEU A 114 3.47 20.96 12.16
CA LEU A 114 4.17 21.70 13.21
C LEU A 114 4.40 20.85 14.46
N ASN A 115 3.38 20.11 14.90
CA ASN A 115 3.36 19.35 16.15
C ASN A 115 2.85 17.91 15.94
N ARG A 116 3.18 17.28 14.81
CA ARG A 116 2.74 15.91 14.51
C ARG A 116 3.83 15.11 13.83
N ALA A 117 3.89 13.83 14.17
CA ALA A 117 4.72 12.86 13.48
C ALA A 117 3.91 11.63 13.06
N LEU A 118 4.38 11.00 12.00
CA LEU A 118 4.00 9.67 11.55
C LEU A 118 5.14 8.72 11.89
N GLY A 119 4.85 7.66 12.62
CA GLY A 119 5.76 6.56 12.89
C GLY A 119 5.39 5.35 12.03
N VAL A 120 6.40 4.69 11.48
CA VAL A 120 6.25 3.45 10.73
C VAL A 120 7.26 2.43 11.26
N ALA A 121 6.77 1.28 11.74
CA ALA A 121 7.61 0.20 12.20
C ALA A 121 7.33 -1.11 11.45
N VAL A 122 8.38 -1.83 11.06
CA VAL A 122 8.30 -3.14 10.41
C VAL A 122 9.25 -4.10 11.12
N ARG A 123 8.83 -5.35 11.34
CA ARG A 123 9.67 -6.34 12.01
C ARG A 123 10.97 -6.57 11.23
N GLU A 124 12.10 -6.46 11.91
CA GLU A 124 13.44 -6.50 11.31
C GLU A 124 13.68 -7.81 10.53
N HIS A 125 13.20 -8.93 11.08
CA HIS A 125 13.39 -10.24 10.46
C HIS A 125 12.65 -10.40 9.13
N GLU A 126 11.48 -9.77 8.96
CA GLU A 126 10.71 -9.81 7.71
C GLU A 126 11.42 -9.00 6.62
N VAL A 127 11.88 -7.80 6.95
CA VAL A 127 12.70 -6.99 6.04
C VAL A 127 13.98 -7.73 5.64
N LYS A 128 14.65 -8.40 6.59
CA LYS A 128 15.85 -9.21 6.31
C LYS A 128 15.55 -10.40 5.39
N LYS A 129 14.38 -11.05 5.47
CA LYS A 129 13.99 -12.13 4.55
C LYS A 129 13.85 -11.62 3.12
N PHE A 130 13.12 -10.51 2.92
CA PHE A 130 13.00 -9.87 1.61
C PHE A 130 14.35 -9.41 1.08
N ALA A 131 15.17 -8.73 1.88
CA ALA A 131 16.50 -8.28 1.47
C ALA A 131 17.39 -9.45 1.01
N LYS A 132 17.33 -10.60 1.70
CA LYS A 132 18.03 -11.83 1.29
C LYS A 132 17.51 -12.37 -0.04
N LEU A 133 16.19 -12.40 -0.24
CA LEU A 133 15.57 -12.82 -1.50
C LEU A 133 16.02 -11.92 -2.66
N CYS A 134 15.95 -10.59 -2.49
CA CYS A 134 16.40 -9.62 -3.48
C CYS A 134 17.88 -9.85 -3.83
N LYS A 135 18.75 -10.01 -2.81
CA LYS A 135 20.18 -10.32 -3.02
C LYS A 135 20.39 -11.62 -3.79
N LYS A 136 19.65 -12.69 -3.46
CA LYS A 136 19.70 -13.99 -4.17
C LYS A 136 19.32 -13.84 -5.64
N LYS A 137 18.36 -12.97 -5.96
CA LYS A 137 17.93 -12.65 -7.33
C LYS A 137 18.78 -11.59 -8.03
N GLY A 138 19.83 -11.06 -7.38
CA GLY A 138 20.66 -9.99 -7.89
C GLY A 138 20.00 -8.59 -7.86
N LEU A 139 18.78 -8.46 -7.33
CA LEU A 139 18.04 -7.19 -7.30
C LEU A 139 18.64 -6.23 -6.26
N ARG A 140 18.61 -4.93 -6.55
CA ARG A 140 19.07 -3.89 -5.62
C ARG A 140 17.88 -3.30 -4.86
N LEU A 141 17.63 -3.82 -3.67
CA LEU A 141 16.63 -3.24 -2.77
C LEU A 141 17.05 -1.82 -2.37
N GLN A 142 16.33 -0.81 -2.87
CA GLN A 142 16.62 0.60 -2.61
C GLN A 142 15.89 1.08 -1.36
N ALA A 143 14.62 0.71 -1.22
CA ALA A 143 13.79 1.12 -0.09
C ALA A 143 12.71 0.07 0.21
N VAL A 144 12.23 0.13 1.44
CA VAL A 144 11.06 -0.60 1.93
C VAL A 144 10.05 0.43 2.40
N ASP A 145 8.82 0.29 1.94
CA ASP A 145 7.70 1.18 2.21
C ASP A 145 6.53 0.40 2.84
N THR A 146 5.41 1.08 3.04
CA THR A 146 4.11 0.48 3.34
C THR A 146 3.15 0.67 2.18
N ASP A 147 2.19 -0.24 2.07
CA ASP A 147 1.06 -0.12 1.15
C ASP A 147 0.30 1.20 1.34
N VAL A 148 0.04 1.61 2.59
CA VAL A 148 -0.65 2.84 2.98
C VAL A 148 -0.04 4.08 2.33
N LEU A 149 1.28 4.24 2.46
CA LEU A 149 1.99 5.39 1.91
C LEU A 149 2.07 5.31 0.38
N SER A 150 2.18 4.10 -0.16
CA SER A 150 2.19 3.89 -1.61
C SER A 150 0.85 4.27 -2.25
N ILE A 151 -0.27 3.87 -1.65
CA ILE A 151 -1.63 4.20 -2.12
C ILE A 151 -1.89 5.70 -1.98
N PHE A 152 -1.45 6.31 -0.88
CA PHE A 152 -1.50 7.76 -0.72
C PHE A 152 -0.70 8.49 -1.82
N ASN A 153 0.50 8.01 -2.17
CA ASN A 153 1.29 8.57 -3.26
C ASN A 153 0.55 8.49 -4.61
N VAL A 154 -0.10 7.36 -4.91
CA VAL A 154 -0.93 7.25 -6.12
C VAL A 154 -2.06 8.27 -6.10
N TYR A 155 -2.72 8.43 -4.95
CA TYR A 155 -3.79 9.40 -4.81
C TYR A 155 -3.31 10.83 -5.05
N ASP A 156 -2.22 11.25 -4.40
CA ASP A 156 -1.66 12.60 -4.52
C ASP A 156 -1.28 12.95 -5.97
N LEU A 157 -0.82 11.97 -6.75
CA LEU A 157 -0.47 12.16 -8.16
C LEU A 157 -1.72 12.26 -9.07
N ASN A 158 -2.77 11.51 -8.76
CA ASN A 158 -3.92 11.36 -9.66
C ASN A 158 -5.12 12.26 -9.33
N TYR A 159 -5.22 12.73 -8.08
CA TYR A 159 -6.39 13.43 -7.55
C TYR A 159 -6.00 14.76 -6.90
N ASP A 160 -6.98 15.46 -6.31
CA ASP A 160 -6.73 16.66 -5.51
C ASP A 160 -6.62 16.29 -4.03
N SER A 161 -5.39 16.10 -3.57
CA SER A 161 -5.05 15.77 -2.19
C SER A 161 -5.21 16.91 -1.18
N THR A 162 -5.67 18.09 -1.63
CA THR A 162 -6.06 19.16 -0.71
C THR A 162 -7.45 18.92 -0.11
N VAL A 163 -8.29 18.13 -0.78
CA VAL A 163 -9.62 17.75 -0.27
C VAL A 163 -9.48 16.55 0.67
N PRO A 164 -10.12 16.57 1.86
CA PRO A 164 -10.14 15.40 2.74
C PRO A 164 -10.77 14.19 2.05
N ALA A 165 -10.15 13.03 2.16
CA ALA A 165 -10.66 11.79 1.60
C ALA A 165 -10.17 10.58 2.41
N MET A 166 -10.83 9.44 2.19
CA MET A 166 -10.45 8.17 2.80
C MET A 166 -10.15 7.14 1.71
N LEU A 167 -8.97 6.53 1.78
CA LEU A 167 -8.59 5.40 0.95
C LEU A 167 -8.89 4.12 1.73
N LEU A 168 -9.58 3.18 1.09
CA LEU A 168 -9.84 1.85 1.62
C LEU A 168 -9.08 0.84 0.75
N HIS A 169 -8.12 0.15 1.35
CA HIS A 169 -7.32 -0.89 0.69
C HIS A 169 -7.75 -2.27 1.16
N PHE A 170 -8.29 -3.10 0.27
CA PHE A 170 -8.82 -4.42 0.57
C PHE A 170 -7.81 -5.49 0.18
N ASP A 171 -7.11 -6.03 1.17
CA ASP A 171 -6.16 -7.12 1.03
C ASP A 171 -6.73 -8.41 1.67
N SER A 172 -6.14 -9.56 1.35
CA SER A 172 -6.52 -10.86 1.93
C SER A 172 -6.35 -10.89 3.45
N THR A 173 -5.46 -10.07 4.00
CA THR A 173 -5.18 -9.96 5.43
C THR A 173 -6.09 -9.00 6.18
N GLY A 174 -6.78 -8.10 5.46
CA GLY A 174 -7.71 -7.15 6.05
C GLY A 174 -7.93 -5.91 5.19
N ILE A 175 -8.66 -4.94 5.75
CA ILE A 175 -8.98 -3.69 5.07
C ILE A 175 -8.26 -2.56 5.79
N THR A 176 -7.48 -1.78 5.05
CA THR A 176 -6.80 -0.61 5.60
C THR A 176 -7.54 0.65 5.24
N ALA A 177 -7.95 1.42 6.23
CA ALA A 177 -8.56 2.73 6.07
C ALA A 177 -7.53 3.83 6.35
N VAL A 178 -7.27 4.64 5.33
CA VAL A 178 -6.30 5.75 5.38
C VAL A 178 -7.06 7.05 5.18
N PHE A 179 -7.20 7.83 6.23
CA PHE A 179 -7.75 9.18 6.15
C PHE A 179 -6.63 10.19 6.03
N PHE A 180 -6.77 11.10 5.06
CA PHE A 180 -5.80 12.15 4.80
C PHE A 180 -6.52 13.47 4.51
N GLN A 181 -5.80 14.57 4.73
CA GLN A 181 -6.28 15.93 4.49
C GLN A 181 -5.07 16.82 4.24
N ASN A 182 -5.18 17.79 3.32
CA ASN A 182 -4.09 18.74 3.02
C ASN A 182 -2.74 18.04 2.76
N LYS A 183 -2.73 17.02 1.89
CA LYS A 183 -1.54 16.23 1.53
C LYS A 183 -0.86 15.49 2.69
N THR A 184 -1.56 15.31 3.79
CA THR A 184 -1.00 14.68 4.99
C THR A 184 -1.88 13.51 5.38
N VAL A 185 -1.29 12.37 5.70
CA VAL A 185 -2.00 11.27 6.36
C VAL A 185 -2.34 11.71 7.78
N TYR A 186 -3.61 11.57 8.16
CA TYR A 186 -4.12 11.97 9.48
C TYR A 186 -4.40 10.76 10.36
N HIS A 187 -4.93 9.68 9.76
CA HIS A 187 -5.34 8.51 10.50
C HIS A 187 -5.20 7.26 9.64
N VAL A 188 -4.72 6.18 10.26
CA VAL A 188 -4.64 4.85 9.66
C VAL A 188 -5.31 3.89 10.62
N SER A 189 -6.24 3.09 10.09
CA SER A 189 -6.97 2.10 10.87
C SER A 189 -7.05 0.79 10.08
N ASN A 190 -6.99 -0.33 10.80
CA ASN A 190 -7.13 -1.66 10.23
C ASN A 190 -8.51 -2.21 10.60
N ILE A 191 -9.30 -2.52 9.59
CA ILE A 191 -10.61 -3.16 9.69
C ILE A 191 -10.41 -4.66 9.40
N PRO A 192 -11.09 -5.56 10.14
CA PRO A 192 -10.98 -7.01 9.91
C PRO A 192 -11.32 -7.43 8.48
N PRO A 193 -10.65 -8.48 7.94
CA PRO A 193 -10.88 -8.98 6.58
C PRO A 193 -12.32 -9.42 6.35
N LEU A 194 -12.72 -9.42 5.07
CA LEU A 194 -14.02 -9.96 4.67
C LEU A 194 -14.03 -11.47 4.85
N ASN A 195 -15.04 -11.97 5.57
CA ASN A 195 -15.35 -13.40 5.55
C ASN A 195 -16.15 -13.73 4.29
N LYS A 196 -15.52 -14.46 3.36
CA LYS A 196 -16.12 -14.89 2.07
C LYS A 196 -17.38 -15.75 2.27
N GLU A 197 -17.51 -16.48 3.39
CA GLU A 197 -18.69 -17.31 3.66
C GLU A 197 -19.94 -16.49 4.00
N THR A 198 -19.76 -15.27 4.52
CA THR A 198 -20.84 -14.39 4.97
C THR A 198 -20.76 -13.01 4.31
N GLU A 199 -20.35 -12.99 3.04
CA GLU A 199 -19.97 -11.78 2.29
C GLU A 199 -20.97 -10.63 2.44
N ALA A 200 -22.27 -10.84 2.16
CA ALA A 200 -23.28 -9.78 2.23
C ALA A 200 -23.38 -9.13 3.61
N LYS A 201 -23.30 -9.91 4.69
CA LYS A 201 -23.33 -9.40 6.06
C LYS A 201 -22.03 -8.64 6.39
N GLU A 202 -20.91 -9.13 5.89
CA GLU A 202 -19.60 -8.51 6.10
C GLU A 202 -19.47 -7.18 5.35
N LEU A 203 -20.02 -7.05 4.15
CA LEU A 203 -20.04 -5.78 3.41
C LEU A 203 -20.82 -4.71 4.18
N HIS A 204 -21.97 -5.08 4.75
CA HIS A 204 -22.74 -4.18 5.60
C HIS A 204 -21.95 -3.78 6.87
N ARG A 205 -21.24 -4.73 7.49
CA ARG A 205 -20.34 -4.45 8.62
C ARG A 205 -19.25 -3.46 8.22
N VAL A 206 -18.58 -3.66 7.09
CA VAL A 206 -17.53 -2.76 6.60
C VAL A 206 -18.08 -1.36 6.38
N ALA A 207 -19.26 -1.22 5.76
CA ALA A 207 -19.91 0.08 5.59
C ALA A 207 -20.22 0.76 6.94
N HIS A 208 -20.69 -0.01 7.92
CA HIS A 208 -20.91 0.48 9.28
C HIS A 208 -19.63 0.92 9.98
N ASP A 209 -18.55 0.14 9.85
CA ASP A 209 -17.25 0.43 10.47
C ASP A 209 -16.64 1.70 9.85
N VAL A 210 -16.68 1.85 8.52
CA VAL A 210 -16.24 3.04 7.79
C VAL A 210 -17.02 4.27 8.25
N ALA A 211 -18.35 4.19 8.32
CA ALA A 211 -19.20 5.27 8.80
C ALA A 211 -18.91 5.64 10.27
N THR A 212 -18.60 4.66 11.10
CA THR A 212 -18.23 4.87 12.50
C THR A 212 -16.86 5.54 12.63
N LEU A 213 -15.88 5.12 11.84
CA LEU A 213 -14.55 5.76 11.77
C LEU A 213 -14.66 7.22 11.33
N LEU A 214 -15.41 7.50 10.25
CA LEU A 214 -15.62 8.88 9.78
C LEU A 214 -16.26 9.76 10.86
N ARG A 215 -17.28 9.25 11.55
CA ARG A 215 -17.92 9.97 12.67
C ARG A 215 -16.94 10.23 13.82
N ALA A 216 -16.11 9.26 14.17
CA ALA A 216 -15.08 9.41 15.20
C ALA A 216 -14.03 10.47 14.82
N LEU A 217 -13.75 10.62 13.52
CA LEU A 217 -12.89 11.67 12.97
C LEU A 217 -13.61 13.03 12.81
N GLY A 218 -14.88 13.14 13.21
CA GLY A 218 -15.66 14.38 13.14
C GLY A 218 -16.37 14.63 11.82
N PHE A 219 -16.42 13.64 10.92
CA PHE A 219 -17.07 13.75 9.61
C PHE A 219 -18.42 13.03 9.63
N SER A 220 -19.51 13.78 9.43
CA SER A 220 -20.86 13.21 9.43
C SER A 220 -21.31 12.68 8.06
N GLN A 221 -20.93 13.35 6.96
CA GLN A 221 -21.20 12.95 5.56
C GLN A 221 -20.22 13.64 4.58
N GLY A 222 -20.12 13.14 3.35
CA GLY A 222 -19.51 13.85 2.21
C GLY A 222 -18.00 13.72 2.05
N VAL A 223 -17.33 12.82 2.79
CA VAL A 223 -15.92 12.49 2.56
C VAL A 223 -15.83 11.50 1.40
N PRO A 224 -15.15 11.83 0.28
CA PRO A 224 -14.97 10.90 -0.82
C PRO A 224 -14.22 9.65 -0.36
N LEU A 225 -14.74 8.48 -0.75
CA LEU A 225 -14.13 7.19 -0.47
C LEU A 225 -13.51 6.61 -1.75
N TYR A 226 -12.27 6.14 -1.66
CA TYR A 226 -11.57 5.52 -2.79
C TYR A 226 -11.14 4.11 -2.45
N LEU A 227 -11.47 3.15 -3.32
CA LEU A 227 -11.29 1.72 -3.07
C LEU A 227 -10.13 1.16 -3.92
N SER A 228 -9.26 0.36 -3.31
CA SER A 228 -8.16 -0.35 -3.99
C SER A 228 -7.94 -1.73 -3.35
N GLY A 229 -7.04 -2.54 -3.93
CA GLY A 229 -6.61 -3.80 -3.33
C GLY A 229 -6.97 -5.05 -4.14
N GLU A 230 -6.35 -6.17 -3.76
CA GLU A 230 -6.44 -7.47 -4.45
C GLU A 230 -7.86 -8.02 -4.52
N ILE A 231 -8.57 -7.95 -3.40
CA ILE A 231 -9.92 -8.51 -3.27
C ILE A 231 -10.89 -7.85 -4.27
N LEU A 232 -10.63 -6.59 -4.62
CA LEU A 232 -11.43 -5.84 -5.57
C LEU A 232 -11.12 -6.20 -7.02
N THR A 233 -10.37 -7.26 -7.31
CA THR A 233 -10.30 -7.82 -8.68
C THR A 233 -11.54 -8.64 -9.02
N ASP A 234 -12.36 -9.02 -8.02
CA ASP A 234 -13.68 -9.61 -8.18
C ASP A 234 -14.72 -8.52 -8.49
N THR A 235 -15.16 -8.46 -9.75
CA THR A 235 -16.14 -7.48 -10.22
C THR A 235 -17.52 -7.62 -9.55
N ALA A 236 -17.92 -8.84 -9.15
CA ALA A 236 -19.20 -9.04 -8.48
C ALA A 236 -19.15 -8.46 -7.06
N LEU A 237 -18.04 -8.66 -6.36
CA LEU A 237 -17.78 -8.07 -5.05
C LEU A 237 -17.70 -6.54 -5.12
N GLN A 238 -17.01 -5.98 -6.11
CA GLN A 238 -16.97 -4.53 -6.35
C GLN A 238 -18.38 -3.94 -6.45
N VAL A 239 -19.25 -4.56 -7.27
CA VAL A 239 -20.63 -4.10 -7.47
C VAL A 239 -21.44 -4.14 -6.18
N GLN A 240 -21.26 -5.17 -5.35
CA GLN A 240 -21.94 -5.26 -4.06
C GLN A 240 -21.41 -4.21 -3.06
N LEU A 241 -20.10 -4.04 -2.98
CA LEU A 241 -19.47 -3.07 -2.10
C LEU A 241 -19.88 -1.64 -2.44
N LEU A 242 -19.95 -1.28 -3.72
CA LEU A 242 -20.39 0.03 -4.18
C LEU A 242 -21.89 0.30 -3.92
N LYS A 243 -22.71 -0.74 -3.71
CA LYS A 243 -24.10 -0.57 -3.26
C LYS A 243 -24.17 -0.24 -1.76
N GLU A 244 -23.34 -0.88 -0.95
CA GLU A 244 -23.25 -0.61 0.50
C GLU A 244 -22.51 0.71 0.80
N LEU A 245 -21.61 1.13 -0.09
CA LEU A 245 -20.84 2.38 -0.02
C LEU A 245 -21.09 3.25 -1.26
N PRO A 246 -22.27 3.89 -1.40
CA PRO A 246 -22.65 4.61 -2.61
C PRO A 246 -21.78 5.84 -2.92
N GLU A 247 -21.09 6.40 -1.93
CA GLU A 247 -20.15 7.51 -2.09
C GLU A 247 -18.74 7.06 -2.52
N ALA A 248 -18.50 5.74 -2.55
CA ALA A 248 -17.20 5.19 -2.90
C ALA A 248 -16.99 5.07 -4.40
N LYS A 249 -15.73 5.18 -4.80
CA LYS A 249 -15.26 5.01 -6.18
C LYS A 249 -14.03 4.13 -6.20
N MET A 250 -13.86 3.36 -7.26
CA MET A 250 -12.60 2.66 -7.49
C MET A 250 -11.48 3.70 -7.68
N LEU A 251 -10.36 3.49 -6.99
CA LEU A 251 -9.16 4.29 -7.17
C LEU A 251 -8.54 3.90 -8.52
N ASP A 252 -8.36 4.89 -9.39
CA ASP A 252 -7.72 4.73 -10.68
C ASP A 252 -6.25 5.18 -10.57
N PRO A 253 -5.29 4.24 -10.57
CA PRO A 253 -3.88 4.59 -10.46
C PRO A 253 -3.31 5.25 -11.71
N PHE A 254 -4.03 5.27 -12.83
CA PHE A 254 -3.60 5.78 -14.14
C PHE A 254 -4.38 7.01 -14.60
N ARG A 255 -5.23 7.58 -13.73
CA ARG A 255 -6.10 8.73 -14.06
C ARG A 255 -5.36 9.91 -14.71
N ARG A 256 -4.15 10.21 -14.24
CA ARG A 256 -3.26 11.26 -14.76
C ARG A 256 -1.89 10.73 -15.16
N LEU A 257 -1.50 9.57 -14.66
CA LEU A 257 -0.22 8.95 -14.99
C LEU A 257 -0.32 8.27 -16.36
N SER A 258 0.59 8.61 -17.27
CA SER A 258 0.71 7.86 -18.52
C SER A 258 1.15 6.43 -18.22
N ALA A 259 0.51 5.46 -18.86
CA ALA A 259 0.83 4.06 -18.69
C ALA A 259 1.11 3.48 -20.09
N THR A 260 2.37 3.14 -20.37
CA THR A 260 2.70 2.36 -21.56
C THR A 260 2.56 0.90 -21.16
N VAL A 261 1.33 0.40 -21.19
CA VAL A 261 1.00 -0.90 -20.60
C VAL A 261 1.22 -2.01 -21.62
N GLY A 262 1.92 -3.07 -21.22
CA GLY A 262 2.01 -4.32 -21.99
C GLY A 262 0.78 -5.22 -21.86
N MET A 263 -0.37 -4.66 -21.46
CA MET A 263 -1.62 -5.36 -21.19
C MET A 263 -2.73 -4.70 -22.01
N ASP A 264 -3.73 -5.49 -22.40
CA ASP A 264 -4.95 -4.96 -22.99
C ASP A 264 -5.78 -4.16 -21.97
N GLU A 265 -6.63 -3.27 -22.47
CA GLU A 265 -7.46 -2.36 -21.68
C GLU A 265 -8.37 -3.11 -20.69
N ALA A 266 -8.96 -4.25 -21.09
CA ALA A 266 -9.85 -5.01 -20.22
C ALA A 266 -9.10 -5.65 -19.03
N THR A 267 -7.89 -6.16 -19.28
CA THR A 267 -7.01 -6.64 -18.20
C THR A 267 -6.60 -5.50 -17.28
N LEU A 268 -6.24 -4.35 -17.84
CA LEU A 268 -5.86 -3.17 -17.05
C LEU A 268 -7.01 -2.71 -16.14
N ASP A 269 -8.22 -2.56 -16.68
CA ASP A 269 -9.40 -2.13 -15.92
C ASP A 269 -9.73 -3.10 -14.78
N LYS A 270 -9.64 -4.40 -15.05
CA LYS A 270 -9.91 -5.43 -14.04
C LYS A 270 -8.91 -5.40 -12.88
N PHE A 271 -7.62 -5.22 -13.18
CA PHE A 271 -6.54 -5.35 -12.20
C PHE A 271 -5.99 -4.02 -11.69
N ALA A 272 -6.44 -2.88 -12.21
CA ALA A 272 -6.06 -1.55 -11.75
C ALA A 272 -6.13 -1.38 -10.22
N PRO A 273 -7.19 -1.86 -9.51
CA PRO A 273 -7.24 -1.74 -8.04
C PRO A 273 -6.07 -2.43 -7.33
N LEU A 274 -5.66 -3.60 -7.82
CA LEU A 274 -4.52 -4.38 -7.32
C LEU A 274 -3.18 -3.71 -7.64
N MET A 275 -3.07 -3.01 -8.77
CA MET A 275 -1.84 -2.35 -9.22
C MET A 275 -1.48 -1.08 -8.44
N THR A 276 -2.43 -0.50 -7.72
CA THR A 276 -2.28 0.76 -6.97
C THR A 276 -0.97 0.83 -6.17
N VAL A 277 -0.67 -0.18 -5.34
CA VAL A 277 0.52 -0.15 -4.48
C VAL A 277 1.80 -0.15 -5.31
N ALA A 278 1.92 -1.06 -6.29
CA ALA A 278 3.10 -1.13 -7.15
C ALA A 278 3.31 0.17 -7.94
N VAL A 279 2.23 0.76 -8.46
CA VAL A 279 2.30 2.06 -9.14
C VAL A 279 2.81 3.13 -8.19
N GLY A 280 2.26 3.24 -6.98
CA GLY A 280 2.72 4.21 -5.97
C GLY A 280 4.19 4.06 -5.61
N LEU A 281 4.64 2.82 -5.44
CA LEU A 281 6.04 2.49 -5.17
C LEU A 281 6.96 2.90 -6.32
N SER A 282 6.55 2.67 -7.57
CA SER A 282 7.34 3.05 -8.76
C SER A 282 7.51 4.56 -8.91
N GLN A 283 6.59 5.33 -8.32
CA GLN A 283 6.61 6.79 -8.35
C GLN A 283 7.42 7.41 -7.20
N ARG A 284 7.93 6.62 -6.25
CA ARG A 284 8.80 7.17 -5.21
C ARG A 284 10.01 7.87 -5.84
N ASN A 285 10.23 9.12 -5.44
CA ASN A 285 11.42 9.84 -5.86
C ASN A 285 12.66 9.15 -5.30
N SER A 286 13.75 9.16 -6.07
CA SER A 286 15.04 8.66 -5.60
C SER A 286 15.49 9.56 -4.45
N TRP A 287 15.39 9.07 -3.21
CA TRP A 287 16.11 9.64 -2.07
C TRP A 287 17.61 9.41 -2.25
#